data_AF-A0A067D6W4-F1
#
_entry.id   AF-A0A067D6W4-F1
#
_cell.length_a   1.000
_cell.length_b   1.000
_cell.length_c   1.000
_cell.angle_alpha   90.00
_cell.angle_beta   90.00
_cell.angle_gamma   90.00
#
_symmetry.space_group_name_H-M   'P 1'
#
loop_
_entity.id
_entity.type
_entity.pdbx_description
1 polymer ?
#
loop_
_entity_poly.entity_id
_entity_poly.type
_entity_poly.pdbx_seq_one_letter_code
_entity_poly.pdbx_strand_id
1 'polypeptide(L)' 'MISKYSITSSFIFLLFITSSTDATSRLAPALYVLGDSLLDSGNNNYLQTIIKANYSPYGEDFVNKSTGRFSNGKTVADFI' A
#
# COMPACT_ATOMS: atom_id res chain seq x y z
N MET A 1 -32.66 44.61 -10.77
CA MET A 1 -32.89 43.30 -10.11
C MET A 1 -31.82 42.25 -10.48
N ILE A 2 -30.57 42.67 -10.68
CA ILE A 2 -29.49 41.83 -11.26
C ILE A 2 -28.37 41.49 -10.25
N SER A 3 -28.45 41.99 -9.01
CA SER A 3 -27.28 41.97 -8.11
C SER A 3 -27.04 40.65 -7.37
N LYS A 4 -28.07 39.94 -6.88
CA LYS A 4 -27.83 38.83 -5.94
C LYS A 4 -27.53 37.48 -6.62
N TYR A 5 -28.30 37.11 -7.65
CA TYR A 5 -28.13 35.83 -8.35
C TYR A 5 -26.87 35.77 -9.23
N SER A 6 -26.41 36.92 -9.74
CA SER A 6 -25.19 37.02 -10.54
C SER A 6 -23.93 36.83 -9.69
N ILE A 7 -23.91 37.41 -8.48
CA ILE A 7 -22.80 37.26 -7.53
C ILE A 7 -22.72 35.83 -6.99
N THR A 8 -23.85 35.21 -6.64
CA THR A 8 -23.86 33.82 -6.16
C THR A 8 -23.45 32.83 -7.24
N SER A 9 -23.87 33.05 -8.50
CA SER A 9 -23.46 32.24 -9.63
C SER A 9 -21.95 32.36 -9.90
N SER A 10 -21.40 33.57 -9.87
CA SER A 10 -19.96 33.81 -10.03
C SER A 10 -19.12 33.19 -8.91
N PHE A 11 -19.64 33.14 -7.68
CA PHE A 11 -18.97 32.52 -6.53
C PHE A 11 -18.96 30.99 -6.63
N ILE A 12 -20.07 30.38 -7.08
CA ILE A 12 -20.15 28.94 -7.36
C ILE A 12 -19.21 28.55 -8.51
N PHE A 13 -19.16 29.37 -9.56
CA PHE A 13 -18.24 29.17 -10.68
C PHE A 13 -16.77 29.23 -10.24
N LEU A 14 -16.42 30.19 -9.37
CA LEU A 14 -15.07 30.30 -8.80
C LEU A 14 -14.71 29.10 -7.91
N LEU A 15 -15.66 28.57 -7.14
CA LEU A 15 -15.49 27.36 -6.31
C LEU A 15 -15.21 26.10 -7.15
N PHE A 16 -15.84 26.00 -8.34
CA PHE A 16 -15.56 24.95 -9.32
C PHE A 16 -14.15 25.05 -9.91
N ILE A 17 -13.63 26.26 -10.16
CA ILE A 17 -12.28 26.49 -10.70
C ILE A 17 -11.20 26.13 -9.65
N THR A 18 -11.47 26.34 -8.36
CA THR A 18 -10.52 26.06 -7.26
C THR A 18 -10.48 24.60 -6.81
N SER A 19 -11.26 23.72 -7.46
CA SER A 19 -11.23 22.27 -7.19
C SER A 19 -10.02 21.62 -7.87
N SER A 20 -8.81 22.04 -7.50
CA SER A 20 -7.59 21.36 -7.88
C SER A 20 -7.50 20.05 -7.11
N THR A 21 -7.80 18.94 -7.78
CA THR A 21 -7.42 17.62 -7.27
C THR A 21 -5.89 17.57 -7.29
N ASP A 22 -5.27 17.59 -6.12
CA ASP A 22 -3.87 17.23 -5.96
C ASP A 22 -3.78 15.71 -6.14
N ALA A 23 -3.96 15.28 -7.38
CA ALA A 23 -3.73 13.91 -7.79
C ALA A 23 -2.21 13.74 -7.83
N THR A 24 -1.63 13.53 -6.66
CA THR A 24 -0.36 12.81 -6.53
C THR A 24 -0.60 11.40 -7.06
N SER A 25 -0.67 11.28 -8.39
CA SER A 25 -0.83 10.00 -9.06
C SER A 25 0.37 9.15 -8.64
N ARG A 26 0.12 8.11 -7.84
CA ARG A 26 1.18 7.18 -7.48
C ARG A 26 1.73 6.60 -8.77
N LEU A 27 2.99 6.93 -9.08
CA LEU A 27 3.67 6.49 -10.31
C LEU A 27 3.68 4.96 -10.43
N ALA A 28 3.67 4.27 -9.30
CA ALA A 28 3.50 2.83 -9.19
C ALA A 28 2.38 2.54 -8.16
N PRO A 29 1.14 2.25 -8.60
CA PRO A 29 0.04 1.93 -7.70
C PRO A 29 0.17 0.53 -7.07
N ALA A 30 1.02 -0.34 -7.64
CA ALA A 30 1.27 -1.70 -7.16
C ALA A 30 2.73 -2.11 -7.39
N LEU A 31 3.22 -3.00 -6.51
CA LEU A 31 4.51 -3.68 -6.64
C LEU A 31 4.24 -5.18 -6.77
N TYR A 32 4.72 -5.78 -7.87
CA TYR A 32 4.71 -7.23 -8.04
C TYR A 32 6.12 -7.74 -7.75
N VAL A 33 6.22 -8.62 -6.75
CA VAL A 33 7.50 -9.13 -6.26
C VAL A 33 7.65 -10.59 -6.70
N LEU A 34 8.69 -10.86 -7.48
CA LEU A 34 9.06 -12.18 -7.95
C LEU A 34 10.45 -12.51 -7.41
N GLY A 35 10.64 -13.72 -6.88
CA GLY A 35 11.95 -14.15 -6.38
C GLY A 35 11.87 -15.41 -5.54
N ASP A 36 12.82 -15.53 -4.62
CA ASP A 36 12.96 -16.67 -3.72
C ASP A 36 12.51 -16.34 -2.28
N SER A 37 12.99 -17.13 -1.31
CA SER A 37 12.74 -16.96 0.11
C SER A 37 12.95 -15.54 0.65
N LEU A 38 13.88 -14.76 0.10
CA LEU A 38 14.19 -13.40 0.57
C LEU A 38 13.04 -12.42 0.36
N LEU A 39 12.13 -12.74 -0.55
CA LEU A 39 10.97 -11.92 -0.92
C LEU A 39 9.64 -12.60 -0.58
N ASP A 40 9.69 -13.85 -0.08
CA ASP A 40 8.50 -14.61 0.28
C ASP A 40 7.83 -14.01 1.52
N SER A 41 6.56 -13.60 1.35
CA SER A 41 5.72 -13.05 2.42
C SER A 41 4.89 -14.11 3.14
N GLY A 42 5.10 -15.39 2.86
CA GLY A 42 4.37 -16.53 3.41
C GLY A 42 3.63 -17.38 2.38
N ASN A 43 3.92 -17.22 1.09
CA ASN A 43 3.32 -17.97 0.00
C ASN A 43 3.55 -19.48 0.15
N ASN A 44 4.71 -19.90 0.63
CA ASN A 44 5.02 -21.31 0.84
C ASN A 44 4.11 -22.00 1.88
N ASN A 45 3.43 -21.26 2.75
CA ASN A 45 2.50 -21.85 3.70
C ASN A 45 1.32 -22.55 3.02
N TYR A 46 0.96 -22.08 1.81
CA TYR A 46 -0.14 -22.61 1.00
C TYR A 46 0.26 -23.78 0.09
N LEU A 47 1.54 -24.10 0.02
CA LEU A 47 2.06 -25.21 -0.81
C LEU A 47 2.29 -26.47 0.02
N GLN A 48 2.22 -27.63 -0.64
CA GLN A 48 2.60 -28.92 -0.04
C GLN A 48 4.12 -29.09 -0.10
N THR A 49 4.82 -28.38 0.78
CA THR A 49 6.28 -28.37 0.88
C THR A 49 6.71 -28.40 2.35
N ILE A 50 7.92 -28.88 2.61
CA ILE A 50 8.57 -28.77 3.92
C ILE A 50 9.27 -27.42 4.11
N ILE A 51 9.48 -26.67 3.03
CA ILE A 51 10.17 -25.37 3.04
C ILE A 51 9.17 -24.31 3.47
N LYS A 52 8.97 -24.15 4.79
CA LYS A 52 8.07 -23.15 5.39
C LYS A 52 8.81 -22.33 6.44
N ALA A 53 8.34 -21.12 6.70
CA ALA A 53 8.84 -20.25 7.77
C ALA A 53 7.72 -19.80 8.72
N ASN A 54 6.79 -20.72 9.00
CA ASN A 54 5.64 -20.52 9.90
C ASN A 54 5.91 -21.02 11.33
N TYR A 55 7.17 -20.96 11.77
CA TYR A 55 7.61 -21.38 13.09
C TYR A 55 8.69 -20.43 13.64
N SER A 56 8.88 -20.43 14.96
CA SER A 56 9.91 -19.61 15.63
C SER A 56 11.32 -20.06 15.18
N PRO A 57 12.27 -19.15 14.87
CA PRO A 57 12.29 -17.75 15.26
C PRO A 57 11.78 -16.78 14.18
N TYR A 58 11.06 -17.22 13.15
CA TYR A 58 10.64 -16.31 12.10
C TYR A 58 9.50 -15.39 12.56
N GLY A 59 9.60 -14.10 12.23
CA GLY A 59 8.58 -13.08 12.50
C GLY A 59 8.49 -12.51 13.92
N GLU A 60 9.42 -12.85 14.83
CA GLU A 60 9.42 -12.31 16.19
C GLU A 60 9.64 -10.78 16.17
N ASP A 61 10.59 -10.28 15.37
CA ASP A 61 10.88 -8.84 15.23
C ASP A 61 9.90 -8.10 14.29
N PHE A 62 8.94 -8.79 13.66
CA PHE A 62 7.98 -8.17 12.75
C PHE A 62 6.63 -7.91 13.41
N VAL A 63 5.95 -8.96 13.85
CA VAL A 63 4.64 -8.90 14.53
C VAL A 63 4.58 -9.83 15.74
N ASN A 64 5.75 -10.22 16.26
CA ASN A 64 5.91 -11.17 17.36
C ASN A 64 5.18 -12.52 17.09
N LYS A 65 5.19 -12.94 15.82
CA LYS A 65 4.54 -14.17 15.33
C LYS A 65 5.07 -14.56 13.96
N SER A 66 5.25 -15.85 13.73
CA SER A 66 5.63 -16.38 12.42
C SER A 66 4.55 -16.13 11.37
N THR A 67 4.97 -15.45 10.29
CA THR A 67 4.11 -15.07 9.16
C THR A 67 4.35 -15.94 7.93
N GLY A 68 5.39 -16.77 7.91
CA GLY A 68 5.84 -17.48 6.71
C GLY A 68 6.95 -16.76 5.93
N ARG A 69 7.42 -15.61 6.42
CA ARG A 69 8.59 -14.89 5.89
C ARG A 69 9.88 -15.56 6.38
N PHE A 70 10.85 -15.78 5.49
CA PHE A 70 12.17 -16.31 5.84
C PHE A 70 13.09 -15.22 6.46
N SER A 71 12.54 -14.47 7.42
CA SER A 71 13.23 -13.41 8.16
C SER A 71 12.60 -13.28 9.54
N ASN A 72 13.36 -12.77 10.52
CA ASN A 72 12.77 -12.39 11.81
C ASN A 72 11.93 -11.11 11.71
N GLY A 73 12.25 -10.25 10.72
CA GLY A 73 11.64 -8.94 10.50
C GLY A 73 11.01 -8.79 9.13
N LYS A 74 11.04 -7.55 8.62
CA LYS A 74 10.66 -7.20 7.25
C LYS A 74 11.56 -7.88 6.22
N THR A 75 11.02 -8.16 5.04
CA THR A 75 11.74 -8.51 3.82
C THR A 75 12.18 -7.26 3.08
N VAL A 76 13.07 -7.41 2.09
CA VAL A 76 13.52 -6.28 1.25
C VAL A 76 12.35 -5.58 0.56
N ALA A 77 11.31 -6.32 0.16
CA ALA A 77 10.13 -5.77 -0.49
C ALA A 77 9.33 -4.79 0.39
N ASP A 78 9.38 -4.90 1.73
CA ASP A 78 8.63 -4.01 2.62
C ASP A 78 9.30 -2.63 2.80
N PHE A 79 10.48 -2.42 2.18
CA PHE A 79 11.21 -1.15 2.19
C PHE A 79 11.09 -0.37 0.87
N ILE A 80 10.40 -0.92 -0.13
CA ILE A 80 10.14 -0.32 -1.44
C ILE A 80 8.74 0.32 -1.43
#